data_AF-A0A562K931-F1
#
_entry.id   AF-A0A562K931-F1
#
_cell.length_a   1.000
_cell.length_b   1.000
_cell.length_c   1.000
_cell.angle_alpha   90.00
_cell.angle_beta   90.00
_cell.angle_gamma   90.00
#
_symmetry.space_group_name_H-M   'P 1'
#
loop_
_entity.id
_entity.type
_entity.pdbx_description
1 polymer ?
#
loop_
_entity_poly.entity_id
_entity_poly.type
_entity_poly.pdbx_seq_one_letter_code
_entity_poly.pdbx_strand_id
1 'polypeptide(L)'
;MKIYLSFVLCLLAYFSCFSQKISEKNYNLPPGYVLSSKRTILDLSFKIDKTKPMLNYDSKDLKVLKNLSSEQVEEYKDKLGDYYFYYKEGIAYINTLSNKVKDIYTIEEIWYIYIFDQKLKDKLLTIK
;
A
#
# COMPACT_ATOMS: atom_id res chain seq x y z
N MET A 1 9.00 -65.58 27.02
CA MET A 1 10.20 -65.06 27.71
C MET A 1 11.09 -64.40 26.65
N LYS A 2 11.59 -63.20 26.95
CA LYS A 2 12.48 -62.31 26.14
C LYS A 2 11.82 -61.41 25.08
N ILE A 3 11.54 -60.21 25.58
CA ILE A 3 11.46 -58.87 24.96
C ILE A 3 12.74 -58.55 24.15
N TYR A 4 12.62 -57.77 23.07
CA TYR A 4 13.36 -56.52 22.73
C TYR A 4 12.94 -56.11 21.29
N LEU A 5 12.19 -55.02 21.10
CA LEU A 5 12.65 -53.63 20.99
C LEU A 5 13.31 -53.33 19.63
N SER A 6 12.57 -52.66 18.75
CA SER A 6 13.11 -51.59 17.90
C SER A 6 11.97 -50.75 17.35
N PHE A 7 11.78 -49.64 18.06
CA PHE A 7 10.93 -48.52 17.78
C PHE A 7 11.74 -47.60 16.85
N VAL A 8 11.39 -47.49 15.57
CA VAL A 8 11.83 -46.36 14.75
C VAL A 8 10.63 -45.79 14.02
N LEU A 9 10.11 -44.78 14.71
CA LEU A 9 9.11 -43.81 14.34
C LEU A 9 9.60 -43.00 13.12
N CYS A 10 9.34 -43.45 11.89
CA CYS A 10 9.45 -42.57 10.72
C CYS A 10 8.17 -41.74 10.62
N LEU A 11 8.12 -40.70 11.47
CA LEU A 11 7.34 -39.49 11.26
C LEU A 11 7.82 -38.84 9.96
N LEU A 12 7.28 -39.30 8.83
CA LEU A 12 7.22 -38.50 7.61
C LEU A 12 6.16 -37.42 7.84
N ALA A 13 6.53 -36.44 8.67
CA ALA A 13 5.99 -35.11 8.58
C ALA A 13 6.35 -34.61 7.19
N TYR A 14 5.45 -34.87 6.23
CA TYR A 14 5.33 -34.01 5.07
C TYR A 14 5.11 -32.62 5.66
N PHE A 15 6.19 -31.86 5.69
CA PHE A 15 6.15 -30.42 5.63
C PHE A 15 5.22 -30.10 4.46
N SER A 16 3.93 -29.92 4.75
CA SER A 16 3.12 -28.98 4.01
C SER A 16 3.87 -27.66 4.17
N CYS A 17 4.78 -27.42 3.22
CA CYS A 17 5.32 -26.14 2.90
C CYS A 17 4.09 -25.26 2.74
N PHE A 18 3.75 -24.57 3.82
CA PHE A 18 2.86 -23.43 3.79
C PHE A 18 3.65 -22.43 2.95
N SER A 19 3.55 -22.57 1.64
CA SER A 19 3.76 -21.48 0.71
C SER A 19 2.73 -20.47 1.17
N GLN A 20 3.18 -19.57 2.04
CA GLN A 20 2.47 -18.34 2.33
C GLN A 20 2.30 -17.72 0.97
N LYS A 21 1.08 -17.88 0.44
CA LYS A 21 0.61 -17.20 -0.76
C LYS A 21 0.85 -15.73 -0.47
N ILE A 22 1.98 -15.20 -0.93
CA ILE A 22 2.22 -13.78 -0.97
C ILE A 22 1.08 -13.30 -1.84
N SER A 23 0.04 -12.76 -1.20
CA SER A 23 -0.96 -11.96 -1.89
C SER A 23 -0.14 -10.99 -2.71
N GLU A 24 -0.13 -11.12 -4.04
CA GLU A 24 0.43 -10.12 -4.93
C GLU A 24 -0.29 -8.82 -4.61
N LYS A 25 0.31 -8.03 -3.72
CA LYS A 25 -0.24 -6.74 -3.34
C LYS A 25 0.03 -5.85 -4.55
N ASN A 26 -1.00 -5.66 -5.36
CA ASN A 26 -0.94 -4.86 -6.56
C ASN A 26 -0.88 -3.38 -6.16
N TYR A 27 0.31 -2.91 -5.86
CA TYR A 27 0.57 -1.51 -5.52
C TYR A 27 0.80 -0.70 -6.80
N ASN A 28 0.30 0.54 -6.80
CA ASN A 28 0.56 1.50 -7.86
C ASN A 28 1.78 2.34 -7.49
N LEU A 29 2.96 1.73 -7.42
CA LEU A 29 4.18 2.41 -6.98
C LEU A 29 4.63 3.47 -8.00
N PRO A 30 5.13 4.64 -7.55
CA PRO A 30 5.70 5.61 -8.47
C PRO A 30 6.91 5.02 -9.21
N PRO A 31 7.16 5.41 -10.47
CA PRO A 31 8.31 4.94 -11.23
C PRO A 31 9.63 5.16 -10.48
N GLY A 32 10.44 4.10 -10.37
CA GLY A 32 11.71 4.10 -9.65
C GLY A 32 11.61 3.95 -8.13
N TYR A 33 10.41 3.81 -7.57
CA TYR A 33 10.24 3.59 -6.13
C TYR A 33 10.50 2.13 -5.75
N VAL A 34 11.46 1.92 -4.84
CA VAL A 34 11.79 0.60 -4.29
C VAL A 34 11.17 0.45 -2.90
N LEU A 35 10.21 -0.46 -2.77
CA LEU A 35 9.57 -0.74 -1.49
C LEU A 35 10.48 -1.57 -0.59
N SER A 36 10.85 -1.01 0.56
CA SER A 36 11.59 -1.74 1.60
C SER A 36 10.73 -2.84 2.20
N SER A 37 11.30 -4.04 2.38
CA SER A 37 10.65 -5.16 3.08
C SER A 37 10.29 -4.85 4.53
N LYS A 38 10.94 -3.84 5.13
CA LYS A 38 10.66 -3.37 6.50
C LYS A 38 9.54 -2.32 6.56
N ARG A 39 9.03 -1.84 5.42
CA ARG A 39 8.01 -0.80 5.42
C ARG A 39 6.67 -1.38 5.86
N THR A 40 6.12 -0.84 6.95
CA THR A 40 4.74 -1.08 7.34
C THR A 40 3.82 -0.26 6.43
N ILE A 41 2.85 -0.94 5.81
CA ILE A 41 1.79 -0.26 5.05
C ILE A 41 0.64 0.05 6.00
N LEU A 42 0.26 1.31 6.06
CA LEU A 42 -0.81 1.83 6.91
C LEU A 42 -2.17 1.55 6.26
N ASP A 43 -3.11 1.02 7.02
CA ASP A 43 -4.49 0.86 6.57
C ASP A 43 -5.29 2.11 6.91
N LEU A 44 -5.39 3.06 5.97
CA LEU A 44 -6.10 4.33 6.17
C LEU A 44 -7.63 4.21 6.09
N SER A 45 -8.18 3.01 5.88
CA SER A 45 -9.63 2.83 5.83
C SER A 45 -10.31 3.00 7.19
N PHE A 46 -9.57 3.00 8.32
CA PHE A 46 -10.15 3.24 9.65
C PHE A 46 -10.86 4.59 9.78
N LYS A 47 -10.52 5.58 8.94
CA LYS A 47 -11.21 6.89 8.93
C LYS A 47 -12.66 6.79 8.44
N ILE A 48 -12.98 5.81 7.61
CA ILE A 48 -14.34 5.59 7.08
C ILE A 48 -15.01 4.33 7.64
N ASP A 49 -14.22 3.37 8.12
CA ASP A 49 -14.68 2.13 8.75
C ASP A 49 -14.40 2.18 10.25
N LYS A 50 -15.43 2.53 11.02
CA LYS A 50 -15.36 2.66 12.47
C LYS A 50 -15.14 1.34 13.21
N THR A 51 -15.20 0.20 12.52
CA THR A 51 -14.90 -1.10 13.14
C THR A 51 -13.40 -1.37 13.24
N LYS A 52 -12.58 -0.61 12.51
CA LYS A 52 -11.13 -0.75 12.51
C LYS A 52 -10.49 0.08 13.63
N PRO A 53 -9.38 -0.40 14.22
CA PRO A 53 -8.67 0.37 15.24
C PRO A 53 -8.09 1.65 14.62
N MET A 54 -8.15 2.73 15.38
CA MET A 54 -7.48 3.97 15.01
C MET A 54 -5.96 3.76 14.94
N LEU A 55 -5.35 4.24 13.87
CA LEU A 55 -3.90 4.21 13.69
C LEU A 55 -3.30 5.58 13.97
N ASN A 56 -2.19 5.59 14.71
CA ASN A 56 -1.36 6.77 14.86
C ASN A 56 -0.17 6.65 13.89
N TYR A 57 0.05 7.69 13.09
CA TYR A 57 1.17 7.79 12.15
C TYR A 57 1.61 9.23 12.02
N ASP A 58 2.86 9.43 11.63
CA ASP A 58 3.43 10.73 11.34
C ASP A 58 3.34 11.04 9.83
N SER A 59 3.41 12.32 9.48
CA SER A 59 3.45 12.76 8.08
C SER A 59 4.62 12.16 7.28
N LYS A 60 5.73 11.84 7.96
CA LYS A 60 6.90 11.17 7.35
C LYS A 60 6.58 9.76 6.86
N ASP A 61 5.63 9.07 7.49
CA ASP A 61 5.26 7.69 7.16
C ASP A 61 4.47 7.64 5.84
N LEU A 62 3.79 8.75 5.52
CA LEU A 62 3.04 8.97 4.29
C LEU A 62 3.90 9.46 3.12
N LYS A 63 5.16 9.84 3.36
CA LYS A 63 6.02 10.37 2.30
C LYS A 63 6.45 9.23 1.36
N VAL A 64 5.97 9.29 0.11
CA VAL A 64 6.33 8.32 -0.95
C VAL A 64 6.80 9.04 -2.21
N LEU A 65 6.18 10.17 -2.53
CA LEU A 65 6.52 10.98 -3.69
C LEU A 65 7.86 11.70 -3.52
N LYS A 66 8.45 12.08 -4.66
CA LYS A 66 9.60 12.99 -4.69
C LYS A 66 9.22 14.31 -4.02
N ASN A 67 10.17 14.91 -3.31
CA ASN A 67 9.99 16.19 -2.63
C ASN A 67 10.05 17.35 -3.63
N LEU A 68 9.01 17.49 -4.44
CA LEU A 68 8.86 18.51 -5.47
C LEU A 68 7.51 19.22 -5.29
N SER A 69 7.47 20.53 -5.48
CA SER A 69 6.22 21.26 -5.61
C SER A 69 5.55 20.95 -6.95
N SER A 70 4.25 21.22 -7.07
CA SER A 70 3.53 21.06 -8.34
C SER A 70 4.15 21.89 -9.46
N GLU A 71 4.63 23.09 -9.15
CA GLU A 71 5.33 23.97 -10.11
C GLU A 71 6.65 23.34 -10.58
N GLN A 72 7.43 22.78 -9.65
CA GLN A 72 8.68 22.07 -9.98
C GLN A 72 8.44 20.82 -10.82
N VAL A 73 7.32 20.13 -10.61
CA VAL A 73 6.96 18.96 -11.44
C VAL A 73 6.71 19.39 -12.89
N GLU A 74 6.04 20.51 -13.11
CA GLU A 74 5.82 21.04 -14.46
C GLU A 74 7.12 21.60 -15.09
N GLU A 75 7.95 22.30 -14.31
CA GLU A 75 9.25 22.81 -14.74
C GLU A 75 10.18 21.68 -15.21
N TYR A 76 10.17 20.54 -14.52
CA TYR A 76 11.06 19.41 -14.78
C TYR A 76 10.42 18.27 -15.56
N LYS A 77 9.28 18.49 -16.24
CA LYS A 77 8.53 17.44 -16.94
C LYS A 77 9.40 16.55 -17.84
N ASP A 78 10.30 17.13 -18.63
CA ASP A 78 11.15 16.40 -19.58
C ASP A 78 12.23 15.56 -18.88
N LYS A 79 12.64 15.97 -17.68
CA LYS A 79 13.63 15.26 -16.84
C LYS A 79 12.99 14.17 -15.98
N LEU A 80 11.71 14.33 -15.65
CA LEU A 80 10.98 13.41 -14.78
C LEU A 80 10.50 12.16 -15.53
N GLY A 81 10.33 12.22 -16.85
CA GLY A 81 9.92 11.08 -17.68
C GLY A 81 8.61 10.46 -17.18
N ASP A 82 8.59 9.14 -17.01
CA ASP A 82 7.40 8.39 -16.54
C ASP A 82 6.86 8.90 -15.18
N TYR A 83 7.72 9.44 -14.32
CA TYR A 83 7.28 10.00 -13.04
C TYR A 83 6.34 11.20 -13.24
N TYR A 84 6.57 12.03 -14.28
CA TYR A 84 5.69 13.15 -14.58
C TYR A 84 4.27 12.65 -14.91
N PHE A 85 4.15 11.67 -15.81
CA PHE A 85 2.86 11.10 -16.20
C PHE A 85 2.15 10.45 -15.00
N TYR A 86 2.88 9.66 -14.22
CA TYR A 86 2.36 9.07 -12.98
C TYR A 86 1.80 10.14 -12.02
N TYR A 87 2.54 11.24 -11.85
CA TYR A 87 2.10 12.34 -10.99
C TYR A 87 0.80 12.99 -11.53
N LYS A 88 0.72 13.24 -12.84
CA LYS A 88 -0.48 13.82 -13.47
C LYS A 88 -1.69 12.92 -13.33
N GLU A 89 -1.54 11.60 -13.46
CA GLU A 89 -2.62 10.64 -13.26
C GLU A 89 -3.16 10.66 -11.83
N GLY A 90 -2.28 10.68 -10.83
CA GLY A 90 -2.72 10.73 -9.43
C GLY A 90 -3.36 12.07 -9.07
N ILE A 91 -2.90 13.20 -9.63
CA ILE A 91 -3.59 14.50 -9.49
C ILE A 91 -4.98 14.45 -10.15
N ALA A 92 -5.09 13.86 -11.35
CA ALA A 92 -6.39 13.70 -12.00
C ALA A 92 -7.35 12.87 -11.13
N TYR A 93 -6.88 11.75 -10.57
CA TYR A 93 -7.64 10.94 -9.61
C TYR A 93 -8.08 11.77 -8.40
N ILE A 94 -7.17 12.49 -7.72
CA ILE A 94 -7.50 13.34 -6.57
C ILE A 94 -8.59 14.36 -6.93
N ASN A 95 -8.51 14.94 -8.13
CA ASN A 95 -9.49 15.93 -8.59
C ASN A 95 -10.89 15.32 -8.81
N THR A 96 -10.99 14.04 -9.18
CA THR A 96 -12.28 13.33 -9.33
C THR A 96 -12.97 13.03 -8.00
N LEU A 97 -12.25 13.05 -6.86
CA LEU A 97 -12.83 12.75 -5.55
C LEU A 97 -13.78 13.86 -5.09
N SER A 98 -14.86 13.45 -4.42
CA SER A 98 -15.84 14.36 -3.84
C SER A 98 -15.24 15.21 -2.71
N ASN A 99 -15.87 16.35 -2.42
CA ASN A 99 -15.46 17.20 -1.31
C ASN A 99 -15.50 16.45 0.03
N LYS A 100 -16.50 15.56 0.22
CA LYS A 100 -16.61 14.74 1.41
C LYS A 100 -15.39 13.83 1.64
N VAL A 101 -14.79 13.28 0.58
CA VAL A 101 -13.54 12.52 0.71
C VAL A 101 -12.39 13.43 1.10
N LYS A 102 -12.31 14.62 0.48
CA LYS A 102 -11.28 15.63 0.74
C LYS A 102 -11.39 16.25 2.14
N ASP A 103 -12.57 16.17 2.77
CA ASP A 103 -12.78 16.56 4.16
C ASP A 103 -12.33 15.49 5.16
N ILE A 104 -12.29 14.21 4.74
CA ILE A 104 -11.88 13.07 5.58
C ILE A 104 -10.36 12.84 5.52
N TYR A 105 -9.80 12.99 4.32
CA TYR A 105 -8.41 12.65 4.02
C TYR A 105 -7.61 13.85 3.53
N THR A 106 -6.37 13.98 4.01
CA THR A 106 -5.42 14.95 3.46
C THR A 106 -4.92 14.50 2.08
N ILE A 107 -4.32 15.41 1.32
CA ILE A 107 -3.77 15.09 -0.01
C ILE A 107 -2.68 14.00 0.09
N GLU A 108 -1.83 14.06 1.11
CA GLU A 108 -0.79 13.06 1.35
C GLU A 108 -1.38 11.68 1.65
N GLU A 109 -2.47 11.63 2.41
CA GLU A 109 -3.19 10.39 2.70
C GLU A 109 -3.86 9.82 1.45
N ILE A 110 -4.47 10.67 0.63
CA ILE A 110 -5.07 10.24 -0.64
C ILE A 110 -4.00 9.69 -1.58
N TRP A 111 -2.83 10.33 -1.67
CA TRP A 111 -1.69 9.81 -2.41
C TRP A 111 -1.22 8.46 -1.86
N TYR A 112 -1.13 8.33 -0.54
CA TYR A 112 -0.75 7.07 0.10
C TYR A 112 -1.72 5.94 -0.26
N ILE A 113 -3.03 6.22 -0.22
CA ILE A 113 -4.09 5.28 -0.63
C ILE A 113 -3.96 4.93 -2.11
N TYR A 114 -3.79 5.94 -2.97
CA TYR A 114 -3.61 5.76 -4.41
C TYR A 114 -2.45 4.81 -4.74
N ILE A 115 -1.38 4.85 -3.94
CA ILE A 115 -0.20 4.00 -4.11
C ILE A 115 -0.44 2.60 -3.53
N PHE A 116 -0.88 2.49 -2.28
CA PHE A 116 -0.79 1.24 -1.52
C PHE A 116 -2.10 0.48 -1.34
N ASP A 117 -3.26 1.10 -1.49
CA ASP A 117 -4.56 0.46 -1.25
C ASP A 117 -5.53 0.71 -2.40
N GLN A 118 -5.43 -0.12 -3.43
CA GLN A 118 -6.28 -0.01 -4.63
C GLN A 118 -7.77 -0.24 -4.31
N LYS A 119 -8.08 -1.08 -3.31
CA LYS A 119 -9.47 -1.33 -2.92
C LYS A 119 -10.08 -0.09 -2.27
N LEU A 120 -9.34 0.55 -1.37
CA LEU A 120 -9.78 1.80 -0.77
C LEU A 120 -9.82 2.93 -1.80
N LYS A 121 -8.82 3.03 -2.69
CA LYS A 121 -8.81 3.98 -3.82
C LYS A 121 -10.12 3.94 -4.61
N ASP A 122 -10.53 2.75 -5.03
CA ASP A 122 -11.76 2.58 -5.81
C ASP A 122 -13.01 2.89 -4.96
N LYS A 123 -12.99 2.53 -3.67
CA LYS A 123 -14.07 2.85 -2.73
C LYS A 123 -14.25 4.37 -2.57
N LEU A 124 -13.16 5.15 -2.53
CA LEU A 124 -13.24 6.61 -2.38
C LEU A 124 -14.01 7.27 -3.53
N LEU A 125 -13.92 6.74 -4.76
CA LEU A 125 -14.68 7.23 -5.92
C LEU A 125 -16.20 7.07 -5.78
N THR A 126 -16.65 6.18 -4.89
CA THR A 126 -18.08 5.92 -4.67
C THR A 126 -18.72 6.83 -3.61
N ILE A 127 -17.90 7.54 -2.82
CA ILE A 127 -18.36 8.40 -1.73
C ILE A 127 -18.77 9.75 -2.31
N LYS A 128 -20.05 10.11 -2.19
CA LYS A 128 -20.63 11.39 -2.63
C LYS A 128 -20.99 12.28 -1.45
#